data_AF-A0A3E3IC38-F1
#
_entry.id   AF-A0A3E3IC38-F1
#
_cell.length_a   1.000
_cell.length_b   1.000
_cell.length_c   1.000
_cell.angle_alpha   90.00
_cell.angle_beta   90.00
_cell.angle_gamma   90.00
#
_symmetry.space_group_name_H-M   'P 1'
#
loop_
_entity.id
_entity.type
_entity.pdbx_description
1 polymer ?
#
loop_
_entity_poly.entity_id
_entity_poly.type
_entity_poly.pdbx_seq_one_letter_code
_entity_poly.pdbx_strand_id
1 'polypeptide(L)'
;MYNMFGIRYDNREFSIGEEIPKSHRWEDGIDTEEELSGTCAIFVSDESDFPDYLDGTIEEMSGELNNYRAALESDYPGEHIYLVAIESRWGWEWGEDEGEIIMNGAEVVRRIK
;
A
#
# COMPACT_ATOMS: atom_id res chain seq x y z
N MET A 1 -13.05 -9.77 -1.90
CA MET A 1 -13.19 -8.46 -2.56
C MET A 1 -12.36 -7.49 -1.74
N TYR A 2 -11.33 -6.91 -2.34
CA TYR A 2 -10.50 -5.93 -1.64
C TYR A 2 -11.24 -4.60 -1.58
N ASN A 3 -11.07 -3.88 -0.48
CA ASN A 3 -11.77 -2.61 -0.23
C ASN A 3 -10.79 -1.53 0.24
N MET A 4 -9.49 -1.77 0.09
CA MET A 4 -8.44 -0.82 0.44
C MET A 4 -7.17 -1.16 -0.31
N PHE A 5 -6.57 -0.13 -0.90
CA PHE A 5 -5.38 -0.20 -1.70
C PHE A 5 -4.33 0.78 -1.20
N GLY A 6 -3.07 0.35 -1.23
CA GLY A 6 -1.94 1.19 -0.90
C GLY A 6 -0.73 0.92 -1.78
N ILE A 7 0.19 1.89 -1.84
CA ILE A 7 1.50 1.72 -2.46
C ILE A 7 2.52 1.31 -1.40
N ARG A 8 3.20 0.20 -1.65
CA ARG A 8 4.30 -0.31 -0.82
C ARG A 8 5.63 -0.16 -1.53
N TYR A 9 6.57 0.50 -0.87
CA TYR A 9 7.98 0.45 -1.21
C TYR A 9 8.66 -0.64 -0.37
N ASP A 10 9.47 -1.49 -0.99
CA ASP A 10 10.22 -2.51 -0.26
C ASP A 10 11.51 -2.88 -1.00
N ASN A 11 12.54 -3.30 -0.26
CA ASN A 11 13.78 -3.82 -0.85
C ASN A 11 13.70 -5.31 -1.14
N ARG A 12 12.71 -6.01 -0.58
CA ARG A 12 12.45 -7.44 -0.83
C ARG A 12 11.57 -7.60 -2.05
N GLU A 13 11.78 -8.66 -2.81
CA GLU A 13 10.96 -9.00 -3.96
C GLU A 13 9.76 -9.87 -3.54
N PHE A 14 8.55 -9.48 -3.98
CA PHE A 14 7.31 -10.22 -3.78
C PHE A 14 6.60 -10.54 -5.11
N SER A 15 5.87 -11.64 -5.13
CA SER A 15 5.03 -12.08 -6.25
C SER A 15 3.59 -11.56 -6.13
N ILE A 16 2.87 -11.45 -7.25
CA ILE A 16 1.42 -11.15 -7.21
C ILE A 16 0.70 -12.27 -6.45
N GLY A 17 -0.18 -11.88 -5.52
CA GLY A 17 -0.91 -12.76 -4.60
C GLY A 17 -0.12 -13.16 -3.35
N GLU A 18 1.11 -12.67 -3.18
CA GLU A 18 1.90 -12.89 -1.97
C GLU A 18 1.51 -11.92 -0.87
N GLU A 19 1.35 -12.42 0.36
CA GLU A 19 1.16 -11.59 1.55
C GLU A 19 2.51 -10.98 1.98
N ILE A 20 2.53 -9.66 2.16
CA ILE A 20 3.72 -8.93 2.61
C ILE A 20 3.79 -9.00 4.15
N PRO A 21 4.96 -9.34 4.73
CA PRO A 21 5.15 -9.35 6.18
C PRO A 21 4.91 -7.98 6.82
N LYS A 22 4.57 -8.00 8.11
CA LYS A 22 4.42 -6.81 8.94
C LYS A 22 5.63 -5.88 8.85
N SER A 23 5.36 -4.59 8.90
CA SER A 23 6.39 -3.55 8.95
C SER A 23 6.86 -3.33 10.38
N HIS A 24 8.02 -2.70 10.50
CA HIS A 24 8.56 -2.26 11.79
C HIS A 24 8.35 -0.77 11.95
N ARG A 25 8.34 -0.32 13.20
CA ARG A 25 8.42 1.10 13.53
C ARG A 25 9.84 1.62 13.34
N TRP A 26 9.95 2.82 12.81
CA TRP A 26 11.21 3.52 12.63
C TRP A 26 11.18 4.86 13.37
N GLU A 27 12.25 5.19 14.09
CA GLU A 27 12.41 6.49 14.74
C GLU A 27 13.71 7.14 14.24
N ASP A 28 13.62 8.33 13.64
CA ASP A 28 14.75 9.06 13.04
C ASP A 28 15.59 8.20 12.06
N GLY A 29 14.93 7.31 11.31
CA GLY A 29 15.56 6.40 10.35
C GLY A 29 16.25 5.19 10.97
N ILE A 30 15.99 4.91 12.25
CA ILE A 30 16.50 3.74 12.98
C ILE A 30 15.34 2.78 13.25
N ASP A 31 15.50 1.51 12.87
CA ASP A 31 14.55 0.43 13.18
C ASP A 31 14.52 0.20 14.70
N THR A 32 13.34 0.30 15.32
CA THR A 32 13.17 0.10 16.77
C THR A 32 13.00 -1.37 17.16
N GLU A 33 12.98 -2.28 16.19
CA GLU A 33 12.62 -3.71 16.32
C GLU A 33 11.16 -3.95 16.75
N GLU A 34 10.34 -2.91 16.88
CA GLU A 34 8.92 -3.02 17.18
C GLU A 34 8.13 -3.33 15.90
N GLU A 35 7.53 -4.53 15.84
CA GLU A 35 6.60 -4.89 14.77
C GLU A 35 5.28 -4.13 14.89
N LEU A 36 4.82 -3.55 13.79
CA LEU A 36 3.49 -2.95 13.66
C LEU A 36 2.43 -4.03 13.49
N SER A 37 1.15 -3.64 13.58
CA SER A 37 0.02 -4.57 13.47
C SER A 37 -0.15 -5.18 12.06
N GLY A 38 0.51 -4.59 11.05
CA GLY A 38 0.40 -4.94 9.63
C GLY A 38 1.52 -4.34 8.78
N THR A 39 1.27 -4.29 7.47
CA THR A 39 2.20 -3.78 6.45
C THR A 39 1.93 -2.30 6.21
N CYS A 40 2.95 -1.45 6.33
CA CYS A 40 2.83 -0.02 5.99
C CYS A 40 2.71 0.17 4.49
N ALA A 41 1.77 1.00 4.05
CA ALA A 41 1.61 1.45 2.68
C ALA A 41 1.09 2.89 2.66
N ILE A 42 1.24 3.56 1.52
CA ILE A 42 0.63 4.87 1.28
C ILE A 42 -0.79 4.63 0.77
N PHE A 43 -1.81 5.11 1.46
CA PHE A 43 -3.21 4.97 1.06
C PHE A 43 -3.47 5.60 -0.31
N VAL A 44 -4.13 4.87 -1.21
CA VAL A 44 -4.52 5.41 -2.53
C VAL A 44 -6.01 5.33 -2.82
N SER A 45 -6.72 4.33 -2.30
CA SER A 45 -8.13 4.10 -2.59
C SER A 45 -8.78 3.12 -1.61
N ASP A 46 -10.07 3.30 -1.35
CA ASP A 46 -10.96 2.33 -0.70
C ASP A 46 -12.05 1.75 -1.62
N GLU A 47 -12.00 2.09 -2.91
CA GLU A 47 -12.94 1.63 -3.94
C GLU A 47 -12.51 0.29 -4.53
N SER A 48 -13.40 -0.71 -4.51
CA SER A 48 -13.08 -2.07 -4.97
C SER A 48 -12.77 -2.18 -6.47
N ASP A 49 -13.23 -1.21 -7.27
CA ASP A 49 -12.98 -1.11 -8.71
C ASP A 49 -11.73 -0.28 -9.04
N PHE A 50 -10.92 0.09 -8.05
CA PHE A 50 -9.67 0.83 -8.27
C PHE A 50 -8.72 0.21 -9.31
N PRO A 51 -8.50 -1.12 -9.35
CA PRO A 51 -7.73 -1.75 -10.42
C PRO A 51 -8.30 -1.49 -11.83
N ASP A 52 -9.63 -1.39 -11.96
CA ASP A 52 -10.30 -1.13 -13.23
C ASP A 52 -10.08 0.33 -13.68
N TYR A 53 -9.99 1.29 -12.74
CA TYR A 53 -9.54 2.67 -13.05
C TYR A 53 -8.10 2.68 -13.58
N LEU A 54 -7.19 1.92 -12.92
CA LEU A 54 -5.79 1.84 -13.32
C LEU A 54 -5.60 1.20 -14.70
N ASP A 55 -6.48 0.26 -15.06
CA ASP A 55 -6.47 -0.43 -16.36
C ASP A 55 -7.25 0.34 -17.45
N GLY A 56 -7.92 1.44 -17.07
CA GLY A 56 -8.71 2.28 -17.98
C GLY A 56 -9.95 1.56 -18.52
N THR A 57 -10.43 0.53 -17.82
CA THR A 57 -11.63 -0.24 -18.22
C THR A 57 -12.93 0.46 -17.82
N ILE A 58 -12.85 1.41 -16.89
CA ILE A 58 -13.95 2.29 -16.48
C ILE A 58 -13.46 3.75 -16.42
N GLU A 59 -14.39 4.70 -16.55
CA GLU A 59 -14.07 6.13 -16.54
C GLU A 59 -13.68 6.62 -15.14
N GLU A 60 -12.60 7.39 -15.07
CA GLU A 60 -12.12 8.05 -13.86
C GLU A 60 -13.18 9.01 -13.31
N MET A 61 -13.63 8.79 -12.06
CA MET A 61 -14.55 9.71 -11.37
C MET A 61 -14.06 10.21 -10.01
N SER A 62 -12.85 9.85 -9.58
CA SER A 62 -12.38 10.09 -8.20
C SER A 62 -10.97 10.68 -8.12
N GLY A 63 -10.63 11.25 -6.95
CA GLY A 63 -9.28 11.77 -6.66
C GLY A 63 -8.21 10.69 -6.45
N GLU A 64 -8.56 9.40 -6.56
CA GLU A 64 -7.71 8.27 -6.21
C GLU A 64 -6.54 8.09 -7.17
N LEU A 65 -6.71 8.41 -8.46
CA LEU A 65 -5.60 8.43 -9.42
C LEU A 65 -4.57 9.51 -9.07
N ASN A 66 -4.99 10.63 -8.47
CA ASN A 66 -4.06 11.65 -7.98
C ASN A 66 -3.31 11.13 -6.76
N ASN A 67 -3.99 10.45 -5.81
CA ASN A 67 -3.33 9.81 -4.66
C ASN A 67 -2.31 8.78 -5.13
N TYR A 68 -2.66 7.94 -6.10
CA TYR A 68 -1.78 6.94 -6.69
C TYR A 68 -0.53 7.55 -7.34
N ARG A 69 -0.70 8.62 -8.14
CA ARG A 69 0.43 9.32 -8.74
C ARG A 69 1.32 9.96 -7.68
N ALA A 70 0.75 10.63 -6.69
CA ALA A 70 1.49 11.24 -5.59
C ALA A 70 2.26 10.19 -4.77
N ALA A 71 1.64 9.03 -4.51
CA ALA A 71 2.29 7.92 -3.83
C ALA A 71 3.49 7.37 -4.61
N LEU A 72 3.42 7.29 -5.94
CA LEU A 72 4.54 6.87 -6.81
C LEU A 72 5.65 7.91 -6.95
N GLU A 73 5.32 9.19 -6.78
CA GLU A 73 6.27 10.31 -6.79
C GLU A 73 6.92 10.55 -5.42
N SER A 74 6.53 9.79 -4.39
CA SER A 74 7.09 9.88 -3.05
C SER A 74 8.53 9.37 -3.00
N ASP A 75 9.35 9.97 -2.14
CA ASP A 75 10.79 9.66 -1.99
C ASP A 75 11.04 8.53 -0.98
N TYR A 76 10.09 7.60 -0.83
CA TYR A 76 10.26 6.45 0.06
C TYR A 76 11.35 5.51 -0.48
N PRO A 77 12.26 5.01 0.37
CA PRO A 77 13.28 4.08 -0.05
C PRO A 77 12.68 2.71 -0.40
N GLY A 78 13.12 2.13 -1.50
CA GLY A 78 12.71 0.79 -1.92
C GLY A 78 13.19 0.47 -3.33
N GLU A 79 13.78 -0.72 -3.52
CA GLU A 79 14.13 -1.22 -4.86
C GLU A 79 12.88 -1.55 -5.68
N HIS A 80 11.83 -2.02 -5.02
CA HIS A 80 10.58 -2.44 -5.62
C HIS A 80 9.38 -1.61 -5.16
N ILE A 81 8.40 -1.49 -6.05
CA ILE A 81 7.14 -0.77 -5.77
C ILE A 81 5.96 -1.68 -6.12
N TYR A 82 5.04 -1.81 -5.17
CA TYR A 82 3.86 -2.67 -5.29
C TYR A 82 2.58 -1.89 -5.03
N LEU A 83 1.53 -2.22 -5.77
CA LEU A 83 0.17 -1.99 -5.30
C LEU A 83 -0.21 -3.18 -4.41
N VAL A 84 -0.61 -2.88 -3.18
CA VAL A 84 -1.06 -3.88 -2.20
C VAL A 84 -2.50 -3.63 -1.83
N ALA A 85 -3.18 -4.68 -1.39
CA ALA A 85 -4.58 -4.60 -1.02
C ALA A 85 -4.91 -5.47 0.20
N ILE A 86 -5.95 -5.08 0.92
CA ILE A 86 -6.60 -5.91 1.95
C ILE A 86 -8.11 -5.94 1.71
N GLU A 87 -8.75 -6.99 2.19
CA GLU A 87 -10.17 -6.85 2.50
C GLU A 87 -10.27 -6.11 3.85
N SER A 88 -10.96 -4.97 3.91
CA SER A 88 -10.93 -4.08 5.08
C SER A 88 -11.38 -4.74 6.40
N ARG A 89 -12.12 -5.85 6.32
CA ARG A 89 -12.54 -6.67 7.48
C ARG A 89 -11.37 -7.32 8.25
N TRP A 90 -10.19 -7.43 7.64
CA TRP A 90 -9.00 -7.99 8.28
C TRP A 90 -8.31 -6.98 9.20
N GLY A 91 -8.70 -5.71 9.10
CA GLY A 91 -8.25 -4.63 9.99
C GLY A 91 -7.16 -3.78 9.36
N TRP A 92 -7.23 -2.49 9.65
CA TRP A 92 -6.24 -1.49 9.28
C TRP A 92 -6.27 -0.33 10.27
N GLU A 93 -5.19 0.43 10.32
CA GLU A 93 -5.08 1.65 11.11
C GLU A 93 -4.24 2.70 10.35
N TRP A 94 -4.39 3.96 10.73
CA TRP A 94 -3.50 5.03 10.24
C TRP A 94 -2.15 4.91 10.94
N GLY A 95 -1.07 5.08 10.18
CA GLY A 95 0.30 5.18 10.68
C GLY A 95 0.63 6.56 11.25
N GLU A 96 1.92 6.79 11.50
CA GLU A 96 2.40 8.06 12.05
C GLU A 96 2.59 9.12 10.94
N ASP A 97 2.85 8.68 9.71
CA ASP A 97 3.09 9.56 8.56
C ASP A 97 1.79 9.95 7.81
N GLU A 98 1.81 11.10 7.14
CA GLU A 98 0.65 11.58 6.37
C GLU A 98 0.31 10.62 5.23
N GLY A 99 -0.91 10.07 5.26
CA GLY A 99 -1.38 9.10 4.27
C GLY A 99 -0.87 7.67 4.49
N GLU A 100 -0.11 7.40 5.55
CA GLU A 100 0.34 6.05 5.90
C GLU A 100 -0.81 5.22 6.47
N ILE A 101 -0.97 4.01 5.94
CA ILE A 101 -1.87 2.99 6.47
C ILE A 101 -1.09 1.73 6.83
N ILE A 102 -1.49 1.09 7.93
CA ILE A 102 -0.96 -0.20 8.39
C ILE A 102 -2.03 -1.25 8.11
N MET A 103 -1.73 -2.17 7.19
CA MET A 103 -2.68 -3.11 6.60
C MET A 103 -2.45 -4.54 7.11
N ASN A 104 -3.41 -5.14 7.81
CA ASN A 104 -3.29 -6.52 8.29
C ASN A 104 -3.58 -7.52 7.16
N GLY A 105 -2.59 -8.36 6.80
CA GLY A 105 -2.73 -9.34 5.72
C GLY A 105 -2.67 -8.73 4.33
N ALA A 106 -1.82 -7.71 4.11
CA ALA A 106 -1.69 -7.04 2.82
C ALA A 106 -1.12 -7.96 1.75
N GLU A 107 -1.82 -8.10 0.64
CA GLU A 107 -1.41 -8.92 -0.50
C GLU A 107 -1.00 -8.06 -1.70
N VAL A 108 0.01 -8.50 -2.44
CA VAL A 108 0.44 -7.83 -3.68
C VAL A 108 -0.61 -8.05 -4.77
N VAL A 109 -1.17 -6.97 -5.30
CA VAL A 109 -2.09 -7.02 -6.44
C VAL A 109 -1.44 -6.59 -7.76
N ARG A 110 -0.38 -5.76 -7.70
CA ARG A 110 0.37 -5.33 -8.90
C ARG A 110 1.83 -5.05 -8.57
N ARG A 111 2.73 -5.40 -9.49
CA ARG A 111 4.13 -4.96 -9.50
C ARG A 111 4.24 -3.71 -10.37
N ILE A 112 4.84 -2.65 -9.84
CA ILE A 112 4.96 -1.36 -10.52
C ILE A 112 6.40 -1.11 -10.95
N LYS A 113 7.37 -1.43 -10.08
CA LYS A 113 8.80 -1.33 -10.31
C LYS A 113 9.51 -2.55 -9.72
#